data_AF-A0A382HTR4-F1
#
_entry.id   AF-A0A382HTR4-F1
#
_cell.length_a   1.000
_cell.length_b   1.000
_cell.length_c   1.000
_cell.angle_alpha   90.00
_cell.angle_beta   90.00
_cell.angle_gamma   90.00
#
_symmetry.space_group_name_H-M   'P 1'
#
loop_
_entity.id
_entity.type
_entity.pdbx_description
1 polymer ?
#
loop_
_entity_poly.entity_id
_entity_poly.type
_entity_poly.pdbx_seq_one_letter_code
_entity_poly.pdbx_strand_id
1 'polypeptide(L)' 'GAGGPGDHPGGPLDLTEAAEALGVTVAELQVALGPPPPNMAGAAATLGVDVEVLRELIGRP' A
#
# COMPACT_ATOMS: atom_id res chain seq x y z
N GLY A 1 -14.79 14.81 -23.94
CA GLY A 1 -13.51 14.17 -23.56
C GLY A 1 -13.41 14.12 -22.07
N ALA A 2 -13.24 12.92 -21.52
CA ALA A 2 -12.58 12.58 -20.26
C ALA A 2 -12.63 11.04 -20.18
N GLY A 3 -11.51 10.41 -19.85
CA GLY A 3 -11.20 8.99 -20.07
C GLY A 3 -12.15 7.98 -19.42
N GLY A 4 -12.19 6.78 -20.00
CA GLY A 4 -13.12 5.71 -19.67
C GLY A 4 -12.97 5.11 -18.27
N PRO A 5 -13.99 4.36 -17.81
CA PRO A 5 -13.92 3.60 -16.58
C PRO A 5 -12.94 2.45 -16.78
N GLY A 6 -11.69 2.68 -16.39
CA GLY A 6 -10.77 1.59 -16.10
C GLY A 6 -11.28 0.90 -14.86
N ASP A 7 -12.02 -0.20 -15.03
CA ASP A 7 -12.13 -1.29 -14.08
C ASP A 7 -10.73 -1.83 -13.78
N HIS A 8 -9.96 -1.08 -12.99
CA HIS A 8 -8.87 -1.61 -12.20
C HIS A 8 -9.42 -1.72 -10.79
N PRO A 9 -9.43 -2.89 -10.14
CA PRO A 9 -9.84 -3.02 -8.74
C PRO A 9 -8.84 -2.35 -7.76
N GLY A 10 -8.02 -1.40 -8.24
CA GLY A 10 -7.18 -0.52 -7.44
C GLY A 10 -7.86 0.82 -7.24
N GLY A 11 -9.04 0.82 -6.57
CA GLY A 11 -9.38 1.97 -5.74
C GLY A 11 -8.17 2.28 -4.84
N PRO A 12 -7.92 3.55 -4.47
CA PRO A 12 -6.76 3.89 -3.66
C PRO A 12 -6.75 2.95 -2.47
N LEU A 13 -5.78 2.04 -2.46
CA LEU A 13 -5.49 1.16 -1.35
C LEU A 13 -5.56 2.06 -0.10
N ASP A 14 -6.34 1.70 0.90
CA ASP A 14 -6.43 2.47 2.14
C ASP A 14 -5.12 2.28 2.93
N LEU A 15 -4.06 2.87 2.40
CA LEU A 15 -2.73 2.97 2.99
C LEU A 15 -2.80 3.75 4.31
N THR A 16 -3.88 4.51 4.53
CA THR A 16 -4.13 5.21 5.80
C THR A 16 -4.26 4.23 6.95
N GLU A 17 -5.13 3.21 6.87
CA GLU A 17 -5.27 2.21 7.95
C GLU A 17 -3.97 1.43 8.14
N ALA A 18 -3.33 1.02 7.05
CA ALA A 18 -2.06 0.29 7.13
C ALA A 18 -0.96 1.15 7.76
N ALA A 19 -0.84 2.42 7.39
CA ALA A 19 0.14 3.34 7.94
C ALA A 19 -0.12 3.61 9.44
N GLU A 20 -1.38 3.84 9.83
CA GLU A 20 -1.76 4.01 11.24
C GLU A 20 -1.46 2.75 12.07
N ALA A 21 -1.79 1.57 11.55
CA ALA A 21 -1.51 0.29 12.21
C ALA A 21 0.00 0.00 12.37
N LEU A 22 0.80 0.44 11.40
CA LEU A 22 2.25 0.33 11.42
C LEU A 22 2.93 1.45 12.22
N GLY A 23 2.20 2.50 12.59
CA GLY A 23 2.74 3.69 13.25
C GLY A 23 3.64 4.54 12.34
N VAL A 24 3.42 4.47 11.02
CA VAL A 24 4.16 5.25 10.00
C VAL A 24 3.24 6.22 9.29
N THR A 25 3.77 7.10 8.46
CA THR A 25 2.93 7.99 7.64
C THR A 25 2.57 7.33 6.31
N VAL A 26 1.46 7.74 5.71
CA VAL A 26 1.05 7.27 4.37
C VAL A 26 2.13 7.55 3.33
N ALA A 27 2.84 8.68 3.45
CA ALA A 27 3.95 9.02 2.55
C ALA A 27 5.11 8.03 2.70
N GLU A 28 5.51 7.68 3.92
CA GLU A 28 6.54 6.67 4.18
C GLU A 28 6.13 5.30 3.62
N LEU A 29 4.88 4.90 3.86
CA LEU A 29 4.34 3.64 3.32
C LEU A 29 4.30 3.64 1.79
N GLN A 30 3.91 4.75 1.16
CA GLN A 30 3.89 4.89 -0.30
C GLN A 30 5.29 4.85 -0.90
N VAL A 31 6.26 5.51 -0.26
CA VAL A 31 7.68 5.46 -0.66
C VAL A 31 8.23 4.05 -0.53
N ALA A 32 7.89 3.35 0.56
CA ALA A 32 8.29 1.97 0.80
C ALA A 32 7.70 1.00 -0.22
N LEU A 33 6.43 1.18 -0.61
CA LEU A 33 5.75 0.40 -1.65
C LEU A 33 6.29 0.69 -3.05
N GLY A 34 6.78 1.91 -3.28
CA GLY A 34 7.37 2.30 -4.55
C GLY A 34 6.35 2.47 -5.69
N PRO A 35 6.82 2.58 -6.94
CA PRO A 35 5.93 2.81 -8.09
C PRO A 35 4.96 1.64 -8.27
N PRO A 36 3.71 1.88 -8.72
CA PRO A 36 2.77 0.81 -9.01
C PRO A 36 3.30 -0.06 -10.16
N PRO A 37 3.41 -1.39 -9.99
CA PRO A 37 2.79 -2.21 -8.94
C PRO A 37 3.54 -2.18 -7.59
N PRO A 38 2.80 -2.07 -6.46
CA PRO A 38 3.39 -1.97 -5.13
C PRO A 38 4.28 -3.18 -4.79
N ASN A 39 5.48 -2.90 -4.28
CA ASN A 39 6.40 -3.92 -3.81
C ASN A 39 6.23 -4.17 -2.31
N MET A 40 5.35 -5.09 -1.94
CA MET A 40 5.11 -5.44 -0.53
C MET A 40 6.38 -5.94 0.17
N ALA A 41 7.20 -6.74 -0.51
CA ALA A 41 8.43 -7.29 0.07
C ALA A 41 9.47 -6.18 0.32
N GLY A 42 9.62 -5.26 -0.63
CA GLY A 42 10.49 -4.08 -0.48
C GLY A 42 9.99 -3.12 0.60
N ALA A 43 8.67 -2.90 0.66
CA ALA A 43 8.06 -2.07 1.66
C ALA A 43 8.23 -2.64 3.07
N ALA A 44 7.96 -3.93 3.24
CA ALA A 44 8.17 -4.66 4.48
C ALA A 44 9.62 -4.56 4.96
N ALA A 45 10.60 -4.78 4.06
CA ALA A 45 12.02 -4.62 4.36
C ALA A 45 12.41 -3.18 4.73
N THR A 46 11.78 -2.18 4.09
CA THR A 46 12.04 -0.75 4.35
C THR A 46 11.45 -0.31 5.69
N LEU A 47 10.25 -0.79 6.01
CA LEU A 47 9.51 -0.47 7.23
C LEU A 47 9.95 -1.35 8.42
N GLY A 48 10.73 -2.41 8.17
CA GLY A 48 11.17 -3.35 9.20
C GLY A 48 10.05 -4.23 9.75
N VAL A 49 9.02 -4.49 8.94
CA VAL A 49 7.85 -5.30 9.32
C VAL A 49 7.76 -6.54 8.43
N ASP A 50 6.94 -7.52 8.85
CA ASP A 50 6.69 -8.71 8.03
C ASP A 50 5.83 -8.39 6.81
N VAL A 51 6.20 -8.96 5.66
CA VAL A 51 5.45 -8.81 4.41
C VAL A 51 4.03 -9.37 4.51
N GLU A 52 3.82 -10.42 5.31
CA GLU A 52 2.50 -10.98 5.59
C GLU A 52 1.64 -10.00 6.39
N VAL A 53 2.19 -9.37 7.43
CA VAL A 53 1.48 -8.34 8.22
C VAL A 53 1.12 -7.14 7.33
N LEU A 54 2.07 -6.68 6.51
CA LEU A 54 1.82 -5.59 5.58
C LEU A 54 0.73 -5.94 4.57
N ARG A 55 0.75 -7.17 4.00
CA ARG A 55 -0.26 -7.67 3.08
C ARG A 55 -1.62 -7.85 3.74
N GLU A 56 -1.66 -8.25 5.00
CA GLU A 56 -2.90 -8.39 5.76
C GLU A 56 -3.54 -7.02 6.01
N LEU A 57 -2.74 -6.03 6.39
CA LEU A 57 -3.20 -4.65 6.60
C LEU A 57 -3.72 -4.00 5.31
N ILE A 58 -3.00 -4.23 4.21
CA ILE A 58 -3.30 -3.64 2.90
C ILE A 58 -4.37 -4.43 2.12
N GLY A 59 -4.44 -5.74 2.34
CA GLY A 59 -5.32 -6.66 1.62
C GLY A 59 -6.71 -6.82 2.25
N ARG A 60 -7.00 -6.08 3.33
CA ARG A 60 -8.37 -5.96 3.85
C ARG A 60 -9.20 -5.13 2.85
N PRO A 61 -10.26 -5.70 2.25
CA PRO A 61 -11.14 -4.99 1.32
C PRO A 61 -12.07 -4.00 2.02
#